data_AF-A0A1B7V1A3-F1
#
_entry.id   AF-A0A1B7V1A3-F1
#
_cell.length_a   1.000
_cell.length_b   1.000
_cell.length_c   1.000
_cell.angle_alpha   90.00
_cell.angle_beta   90.00
_cell.angle_gamma   90.00
#
_symmetry.space_group_name_H-M   'P 1'
#
loop_
_entity.id
_entity.type
_entity.pdbx_description
1 polymer ?
#
loop_
_entity_poly.entity_id
_entity_poly.type
_entity_poly.pdbx_seq_one_letter_code
_entity_poly.pdbx_strand_id
1 'polypeptide(L)'
;MWSNNNSRRYLSKFLPEYRVYPTIESTPIQAGSAYCRLYLVEMYLGKTLFDRRYPVVHARIEFEQGGKKTVIPYLAKPEYIQDLAQNNLDRVIQCNYAMTDLFPFNGGLVTLDARLLSMEVSDVIKKFIKIMGRFSELLVVPELSSMIKLAQPLYDGIEELTGSGHANLELGYRQSFEEAGHGGANFLSPGYFVAILAEESQINPEQLCVVNDSLRVGSPGQGTAFVKDSKPLQGYSYMLFCLKQYSEQNWEKLSKINDLVNQAIDTTFKQDYEYVKRFLLPIIQQEIWTSQDIAKNDRTKMILRIKDELKQIGLESTKPRKRSLHSIMQKPLPDIDQETEAELQVLTQMFGE
;
A
#
# COMPACT_ATOMS: atom_id res chain seq x y z
N MET A 1 -26.44 40.94 -7.80
CA MET A 1 -26.82 40.13 -6.61
C MET A 1 -26.40 38.69 -6.89
N TRP A 2 -25.13 38.36 -6.68
CA TRP A 2 -24.59 37.01 -6.90
C TRP A 2 -24.10 36.43 -5.58
N SER A 3 -24.86 35.44 -5.12
CA SER A 3 -24.58 34.34 -4.19
C SER A 3 -23.38 34.46 -3.24
N ASN A 4 -23.69 34.55 -1.93
CA ASN A 4 -22.83 34.10 -0.84
C ASN A 4 -22.44 32.63 -1.06
N ASN A 5 -21.24 32.38 -1.58
CA ASN A 5 -20.71 31.02 -1.65
C ASN A 5 -19.85 30.76 -0.41
N ASN A 6 -20.52 30.48 0.71
CA ASN A 6 -19.86 30.04 1.93
C ASN A 6 -19.48 28.56 1.74
N SER A 7 -18.39 28.30 1.03
CA SER A 7 -17.89 26.94 0.82
C SER A 7 -17.49 26.36 2.18
N ARG A 8 -18.16 25.29 2.60
CA ARG A 8 -17.83 24.60 3.85
C ARG A 8 -16.42 24.02 3.75
N ARG A 9 -15.60 24.25 4.77
CA ARG A 9 -14.28 23.66 4.90
C ARG A 9 -14.36 22.47 5.84
N TYR A 10 -14.09 21.28 5.31
CA TYR A 10 -14.08 20.05 6.07
C TYR A 10 -12.68 19.71 6.61
N LEU A 11 -12.65 18.93 7.69
CA LEU A 11 -11.42 18.58 8.41
C LEU A 11 -10.63 17.49 7.68
N SER A 12 -9.34 17.74 7.49
CA SER A 12 -8.36 16.70 7.21
C SER A 12 -7.09 16.95 8.01
N LYS A 13 -6.45 15.88 8.50
CA LYS A 13 -5.27 16.01 9.37
C LYS A 13 -4.38 14.78 9.28
N PHE A 14 -3.07 15.01 9.17
CA PHE A 14 -2.06 14.01 9.50
C PHE A 14 -1.88 14.00 11.02
N LEU A 15 -2.05 12.84 11.64
CA LEU A 15 -1.98 12.71 13.09
C LEU A 15 -0.51 12.63 13.51
N PRO A 16 -0.04 13.52 14.41
CA PRO A 16 1.34 13.48 14.88
C PRO A 16 1.58 12.25 15.76
N GLU A 17 2.84 11.79 15.85
CA GLU A 17 3.20 10.54 16.55
C GLU A 17 2.69 10.46 18.00
N TYR A 18 2.69 11.59 18.71
CA TYR A 18 2.20 11.67 20.10
C TYR A 18 0.67 11.52 20.22
N ARG A 19 -0.05 11.37 19.10
CA ARG A 19 -1.50 11.14 19.02
C ARG A 19 -1.84 9.76 18.47
N VAL A 20 -0.85 8.87 18.34
CA VAL A 20 -1.01 7.52 17.79
C VAL A 20 -0.48 6.49 18.78
N TYR A 21 -1.26 5.45 19.02
CA TYR A 21 -0.86 4.29 19.83
C TYR A 21 -1.28 2.98 19.16
N PRO A 22 -0.38 1.98 19.01
CA PRO A 22 1.06 2.05 19.27
C PRO A 22 1.74 3.12 18.42
N THR A 23 2.84 3.69 18.93
CA THR A 23 3.58 4.74 18.20
C THR A 23 4.09 4.20 16.87
N ILE A 24 3.94 4.99 15.81
CA ILE A 24 4.50 4.75 14.48
C ILE A 24 5.54 5.82 14.21
N GLU A 25 6.67 5.42 13.62
CA GLU A 25 7.68 6.36 13.15
C GLU A 25 7.11 7.19 11.98
N SER A 26 7.21 8.51 12.06
CA SER A 26 6.71 9.45 11.04
C SER A 26 7.81 10.15 10.25
N THR A 27 9.04 9.64 10.35
CA THR A 27 10.19 10.13 9.58
C THR A 27 9.85 10.16 8.09
N PRO A 28 10.01 11.30 7.40
CA PRO A 28 9.78 11.39 5.96
C PRO A 28 10.61 10.38 5.17
N ILE A 29 9.98 9.77 4.18
CA ILE A 29 10.57 8.75 3.33
C ILE A 29 11.36 9.44 2.21
N GLN A 30 12.64 9.12 2.11
CA GLN A 30 13.51 9.59 1.02
C GLN A 30 13.30 8.76 -0.25
N ALA A 31 13.49 9.37 -1.42
CA ALA A 31 13.39 8.64 -2.67
C ALA A 31 14.41 7.49 -2.73
N GLY A 32 13.93 6.30 -3.07
CA GLY A 32 14.71 5.08 -3.22
C GLY A 32 15.00 4.33 -1.92
N SER A 33 14.55 4.83 -0.76
CA SER A 33 14.95 4.26 0.53
C SER A 33 14.02 3.17 1.07
N ALA A 34 12.74 3.20 0.70
CA ALA A 34 11.73 2.31 1.27
C ALA A 34 10.62 1.94 0.28
N TYR A 35 9.92 0.87 0.64
CA TYR A 35 8.62 0.51 0.10
C TYR A 35 7.53 1.07 1.01
N CYS A 36 6.42 1.43 0.39
CA CYS A 36 5.26 1.97 1.06
C CYS A 36 4.07 1.04 0.82
N ARG A 37 3.13 1.07 1.76
CA ARG A 37 1.79 0.52 1.55
C ARG A 37 0.75 1.44 2.16
N LEU A 38 -0.29 1.72 1.40
CA LEU A 38 -1.42 2.50 1.87
C LEU A 38 -2.54 1.58 2.35
N TYR A 39 -3.12 1.93 3.49
CA TYR A 39 -4.26 1.25 4.08
C TYR A 39 -5.43 2.21 4.25
N LEU A 40 -6.64 1.75 3.95
CA LEU A 40 -7.87 2.30 4.52
C LEU A 40 -8.13 1.54 5.82
N VAL A 41 -7.83 2.20 6.93
CA VAL A 41 -7.88 1.61 8.27
C VAL A 41 -9.30 1.52 8.76
N GLU A 42 -10.06 2.60 8.62
CA GLU A 42 -11.44 2.69 9.08
C GLU A 42 -12.23 3.59 8.13
N MET A 43 -13.48 3.21 7.84
CA MET A 43 -14.44 4.05 7.15
C MET A 43 -15.77 3.99 7.90
N TYR A 44 -16.40 5.14 8.09
CA TYR A 44 -17.61 5.22 8.89
C TYR A 44 -18.58 6.25 8.31
N LEU A 45 -19.87 5.97 8.40
CA LEU A 45 -20.92 6.93 8.10
C LEU A 45 -21.47 7.49 9.41
N GLY A 46 -21.48 8.82 9.54
CA GLY A 46 -22.24 9.50 10.59
C GLY A 46 -23.72 9.13 10.49
N LYS A 47 -24.49 9.36 11.57
CA LYS A 47 -25.92 9.01 11.61
C LYS A 47 -26.63 9.53 10.35
N THR A 48 -27.04 8.60 9.49
CA THR A 48 -27.92 8.89 8.36
C THR A 48 -29.35 8.71 8.82
N LEU A 49 -30.28 9.49 8.27
CA LEU A 49 -31.72 9.35 8.55
C LEU A 49 -32.30 8.02 8.01
N PHE A 50 -31.49 7.21 7.34
CA PHE A 50 -31.88 5.98 6.65
C PHE A 50 -31.00 4.81 7.14
N ASP A 51 -31.54 4.00 8.04
CA ASP A 51 -30.89 2.85 8.71
C ASP A 51 -30.47 1.68 7.78
N ARG A 52 -30.35 1.91 6.47
CA ARG A 52 -30.05 0.86 5.45
C ARG A 52 -28.92 1.21 4.50
N ARG A 53 -28.12 2.23 4.82
CA ARG A 53 -26.95 2.62 4.02
C ARG A 53 -25.66 2.19 4.68
N TYR A 54 -24.69 1.81 3.88
CA TYR A 54 -23.38 1.34 4.35
C TYR A 54 -22.24 2.09 3.64
N PRO A 55 -21.06 2.24 4.29
CA PRO A 55 -19.92 2.93 3.71
C PRO A 55 -19.27 2.11 2.60
N VAL A 56 -18.93 2.80 1.51
CA VAL A 56 -18.04 2.30 0.46
C VAL A 56 -17.02 3.37 0.17
N VAL A 57 -15.75 2.99 0.07
CA VAL A 57 -14.69 3.92 -0.33
C VAL A 57 -14.20 3.55 -1.72
N HIS A 58 -14.39 4.45 -2.66
CA HIS A 58 -13.72 4.40 -3.96
C HIS A 58 -12.45 5.25 -3.87
N ALA A 59 -11.31 4.74 -4.31
CA ALA A 59 -10.07 5.48 -4.33
C ALA A 59 -9.27 5.26 -5.61
N ARG A 60 -8.43 6.24 -5.91
CA ARG A 60 -7.47 6.26 -7.01
C ARG A 60 -6.14 6.70 -6.41
N ILE A 61 -5.14 5.83 -6.49
CA ILE A 61 -3.78 6.13 -6.07
C ILE A 61 -2.93 6.30 -7.32
N GLU A 62 -2.31 7.46 -7.47
CA GLU A 62 -1.43 7.79 -8.58
C GLU A 62 0.02 7.87 -8.11
N PHE A 63 0.93 7.30 -8.91
CA PHE A 63 2.36 7.35 -8.67
C PHE A 63 3.04 7.93 -9.91
N GLU A 64 4.02 8.78 -9.70
CA GLU A 64 4.93 9.19 -10.76
C GLU A 64 6.24 8.41 -10.61
N GLN A 65 6.47 7.43 -11.48
CA GLN A 65 7.68 6.61 -11.49
C GLN A 65 8.34 6.66 -12.87
N GLY A 66 9.62 7.09 -12.92
CA GLY A 66 10.39 7.18 -14.17
C GLY A 66 9.73 8.04 -15.25
N GLY A 67 9.07 9.14 -14.87
CA GLY A 67 8.35 10.04 -15.78
C GLY A 67 7.02 9.51 -16.32
N LYS A 68 6.58 8.33 -15.85
CA LYS A 68 5.27 7.75 -16.19
C LYS A 68 4.34 7.82 -14.98
N LYS A 69 3.07 8.13 -15.24
CA LYS A 69 2.01 8.06 -14.24
C LYS A 69 1.42 6.66 -14.23
N THR A 70 1.47 6.03 -13.07
CA THR A 70 0.82 4.75 -12.77
C THR A 70 -0.40 5.02 -11.91
N VAL A 71 -1.54 4.41 -12.23
CA VAL A 71 -2.78 4.58 -11.49
C VAL A 71 -3.22 3.22 -10.95
N ILE A 72 -3.48 3.15 -9.64
CA ILE A 72 -4.10 2.02 -8.97
C ILE A 72 -5.52 2.44 -8.54
N PRO A 73 -6.57 1.96 -9.22
CA PRO A 73 -7.92 2.09 -8.70
C PRO A 73 -8.12 1.11 -7.53
N TYR A 74 -8.85 1.54 -6.51
CA TYR A 74 -9.19 0.74 -5.35
C TYR A 74 -10.64 0.94 -4.96
N LEU A 75 -11.28 -0.13 -4.47
CA LEU A 75 -12.63 -0.07 -3.94
C LEU A 75 -12.68 -0.88 -2.64
N ALA A 76 -12.81 -0.18 -1.52
CA ALA A 76 -13.10 -0.78 -0.24
C ALA A 76 -14.60 -1.00 -0.11
N LYS A 77 -14.99 -2.25 0.15
CA LYS A 77 -16.38 -2.64 0.43
C LYS A 77 -16.39 -3.71 1.52
N PRO A 78 -17.53 -3.93 2.17
CA PRO A 78 -17.72 -5.11 2.97
C PRO A 78 -17.42 -6.40 2.15
N GLU A 79 -16.32 -7.09 2.46
CA GLU A 79 -16.09 -8.47 2.05
C GLU A 79 -17.26 -9.32 2.60
N TYR A 80 -17.79 -10.27 1.84
CA TYR A 80 -18.97 -11.11 2.19
C TYR A 80 -20.37 -10.50 2.06
N ILE A 81 -20.57 -9.39 1.32
CA ILE A 81 -21.94 -8.90 0.99
C ILE A 81 -22.83 -9.98 0.35
N GLN A 82 -22.24 -10.95 -0.37
CA GLN A 82 -23.01 -12.02 -1.02
C GLN A 82 -23.62 -13.00 -0.02
N ASP A 83 -22.96 -13.25 1.11
CA ASP A 83 -23.37 -14.23 2.13
C ASP A 83 -24.10 -13.58 3.31
N LEU A 84 -23.93 -12.27 3.48
CA LEU A 84 -24.68 -11.50 4.46
C LEU A 84 -26.11 -11.30 3.97
N ALA A 85 -27.06 -11.87 4.70
CA ALA A 85 -28.48 -11.56 4.50
C ALA A 85 -28.66 -10.04 4.45
N GLN A 86 -29.43 -9.55 3.47
CA GLN A 86 -29.62 -8.12 3.14
C GLN A 86 -29.96 -7.20 4.34
N ASN A 87 -30.34 -7.78 5.48
CA ASN A 87 -30.78 -7.11 6.69
C ASN A 87 -29.68 -6.86 7.74
N ASN A 88 -28.42 -7.24 7.50
CA ASN A 88 -27.33 -7.11 8.50
C ASN A 88 -26.07 -6.39 7.99
N LEU A 89 -26.14 -5.73 6.83
CA LEU A 89 -24.98 -5.02 6.25
C LEU A 89 -24.60 -3.76 7.03
N ASP A 90 -25.51 -3.25 7.86
CA ASP A 90 -25.30 -2.21 8.88
C ASP A 90 -24.48 -2.70 10.10
N ARG A 91 -24.20 -4.01 10.20
CA ARG A 91 -23.55 -4.65 11.36
C ARG A 91 -22.25 -5.37 10.98
N VAL A 92 -21.51 -4.79 10.05
CA VAL A 92 -20.24 -5.33 9.57
C VAL A 92 -19.12 -4.39 9.97
N ILE A 93 -18.16 -4.92 10.76
CA ILE A 93 -16.92 -4.21 11.08
C ILE A 93 -15.85 -4.73 10.13
N GLN A 94 -15.30 -3.84 9.31
CA GLN A 94 -14.15 -4.15 8.48
C GLN A 94 -13.16 -3.01 8.53
N CYS A 95 -11.91 -3.37 8.80
CA CYS A 95 -10.81 -2.47 9.07
C CYS A 95 -9.58 -2.96 8.32
N ASN A 96 -8.60 -2.07 8.13
CA ASN A 96 -7.26 -2.40 7.62
C ASN A 96 -7.23 -2.99 6.20
N TYR A 97 -7.99 -2.39 5.29
CA TYR A 97 -7.94 -2.69 3.87
C TYR A 97 -6.60 -2.24 3.27
N ALA A 98 -5.78 -3.18 2.80
CA ALA A 98 -4.60 -2.84 2.00
C ALA A 98 -5.06 -2.29 0.64
N MET A 99 -4.90 -0.98 0.44
CA MET A 99 -5.33 -0.30 -0.78
C MET A 99 -4.36 -0.49 -1.94
N THR A 100 -3.10 -0.77 -1.61
CA THR A 100 -2.02 -0.99 -2.55
C THR A 100 -1.24 -2.23 -2.14
N ASP A 101 -0.58 -2.87 -3.10
CA ASP A 101 0.57 -3.69 -2.78
C ASP A 101 1.75 -2.84 -2.31
N LEU A 102 2.86 -3.49 -1.94
CA LEU A 102 4.10 -2.78 -1.62
C LEU A 102 4.61 -2.09 -2.88
N PHE A 103 4.71 -0.76 -2.84
CA PHE A 103 5.25 0.04 -3.93
C PHE A 103 6.53 0.74 -3.48
N PRO A 104 7.60 0.76 -4.30
CA PRO A 104 8.78 1.55 -3.97
C PRO A 104 8.49 3.03 -4.16
N PHE A 105 8.92 3.87 -3.21
CA PHE A 105 8.94 5.31 -3.42
C PHE A 105 10.30 5.70 -4.00
N ASN A 106 10.41 5.73 -5.33
CA ASN A 106 11.65 6.09 -6.04
C ASN A 106 11.72 7.59 -6.43
N GLY A 107 10.89 8.43 -5.81
CA GLY A 107 10.72 9.86 -6.10
C GLY A 107 9.37 10.17 -6.77
N GLY A 108 9.16 11.45 -7.11
CA GLY A 108 7.92 11.93 -7.73
C GLY A 108 6.78 12.17 -6.74
N LEU A 109 5.56 12.28 -7.28
CA LEU A 109 4.34 12.48 -6.49
C LEU A 109 3.61 11.16 -6.24
N VAL A 110 3.07 11.03 -5.04
CA VAL A 110 2.06 10.03 -4.69
C VAL A 110 0.75 10.76 -4.41
N THR A 111 -0.27 10.55 -5.23
CA THR A 111 -1.58 11.20 -5.06
C THR A 111 -2.63 10.18 -4.67
N LEU A 112 -3.35 10.44 -3.58
CA LEU A 112 -4.56 9.73 -3.19
C LEU A 112 -5.77 10.60 -3.50
N ASP A 113 -6.71 10.10 -4.30
CA ASP A 113 -8.07 10.63 -4.43
C ASP A 113 -9.02 9.55 -3.89
N ALA A 114 -9.71 9.83 -2.80
CA ALA A 114 -10.61 8.90 -2.12
C ALA A 114 -11.99 9.54 -1.92
N ARG A 115 -13.03 8.74 -2.10
CA ARG A 115 -14.43 9.15 -2.00
C ARG A 115 -15.17 8.18 -1.12
N LEU A 116 -15.67 8.69 0.00
CA LEU A 116 -16.63 7.98 0.84
C LEU A 116 -18.01 8.13 0.23
N LEU A 117 -18.62 6.99 -0.06
CA LEU A 117 -19.94 6.86 -0.61
C LEU A 117 -20.83 6.19 0.44
N SER A 118 -22.04 6.71 0.56
CA SER A 118 -23.12 6.02 1.24
C SER A 118 -23.92 5.28 0.17
N MET A 119 -24.18 3.98 0.35
CA MET A 119 -24.86 3.16 -0.66
C MET A 119 -26.05 2.39 -0.08
N GLU A 120 -27.14 2.27 -0.85
CA GLU A 120 -28.29 1.42 -0.54
C GLU A 120 -28.14 0.03 -1.14
N VAL A 121 -28.47 -1.01 -0.37
CA VAL A 121 -28.48 -2.39 -0.86
C VAL A 121 -29.50 -2.54 -1.99
N SER A 122 -29.02 -2.68 -3.21
CA SER A 122 -29.84 -2.89 -4.41
C SER A 122 -29.21 -3.94 -5.35
N ASP A 123 -29.98 -4.44 -6.31
CA ASP A 123 -29.45 -5.40 -7.30
C ASP A 123 -28.36 -4.78 -8.19
N VAL A 124 -28.26 -3.45 -8.27
CA VAL A 124 -27.17 -2.71 -8.93
C VAL A 124 -25.84 -2.98 -8.22
N ILE A 125 -25.85 -3.04 -6.89
CA ILE A 125 -24.67 -3.36 -6.09
C ILE A 125 -24.24 -4.81 -6.28
N LYS A 126 -25.17 -5.76 -6.38
CA LYS A 126 -24.83 -7.15 -6.68
C LYS A 126 -24.15 -7.27 -8.05
N LYS A 127 -24.66 -6.56 -9.06
CA LYS A 127 -24.03 -6.48 -10.40
C LYS A 127 -22.65 -5.84 -10.33
N PHE A 128 -22.49 -4.77 -9.57
CA PHE A 128 -21.21 -4.11 -9.36
C PHE A 128 -20.20 -5.02 -8.65
N ILE A 129 -20.60 -5.68 -7.56
CA ILE A 129 -19.77 -6.64 -6.84
C ILE A 129 -19.29 -7.76 -7.77
N LYS A 130 -20.17 -8.23 -8.67
CA LYS A 130 -19.84 -9.25 -9.67
C LYS A 130 -18.86 -8.73 -10.72
N ILE A 131 -19.02 -7.49 -11.18
CA ILE A 131 -18.09 -6.84 -12.11
C ILE A 131 -16.73 -6.66 -11.42
N MET A 132 -16.72 -6.11 -10.20
CA MET A 132 -15.51 -5.91 -9.41
C MET A 132 -14.80 -7.22 -9.07
N GLY A 133 -15.52 -8.30 -8.74
CA GLY A 133 -14.91 -9.61 -8.51
C GLY A 133 -14.10 -10.09 -9.71
N ARG A 134 -14.65 -9.92 -10.92
CA ARG A 134 -13.95 -10.25 -12.18
C ARG A 134 -12.71 -9.38 -12.41
N PHE A 135 -12.70 -8.15 -11.93
CA PHE A 135 -11.52 -7.27 -12.02
C PHE A 135 -10.51 -7.51 -10.90
N SER A 136 -10.94 -7.82 -9.69
CA SER A 136 -10.08 -8.23 -8.58
C SER A 136 -9.30 -9.50 -8.93
N GLU A 137 -9.89 -10.43 -9.68
CA GLU A 137 -9.19 -11.59 -10.26
C GLU A 137 -8.08 -11.19 -11.25
N LEU A 138 -8.16 -10.01 -11.88
CA LEU A 138 -7.15 -9.48 -12.80
C LEU A 138 -6.08 -8.62 -12.10
N LEU A 139 -6.33 -8.18 -10.87
CA LEU A 139 -5.41 -7.37 -10.06
C LEU A 139 -4.46 -8.23 -9.19
N VAL A 140 -4.43 -9.56 -9.39
CA VAL A 140 -3.55 -10.50 -8.65
C VAL A 140 -2.06 -10.35 -9.04
N VAL A 141 -1.73 -9.44 -9.95
CA VAL A 141 -0.35 -9.21 -10.39
C VAL A 141 0.32 -8.18 -9.47
N PRO A 142 1.37 -8.54 -8.72
CA PRO A 142 1.96 -7.63 -7.73
C PRO A 142 2.86 -6.54 -8.33
N GLU A 143 3.06 -6.53 -9.65
CA GLU A 143 3.89 -5.57 -10.39
C GLU A 143 3.05 -4.35 -10.81
N LEU A 144 3.45 -3.16 -10.35
CA LEU A 144 2.74 -1.90 -10.62
C LEU A 144 2.74 -1.58 -12.12
N SER A 145 3.85 -1.90 -12.78
CA SER A 145 4.07 -1.70 -14.21
C SER A 145 3.07 -2.45 -15.10
N SER A 146 2.54 -3.58 -14.62
CA SER A 146 1.54 -4.40 -15.30
C SER A 146 0.10 -3.92 -15.08
N MET A 147 -0.18 -3.16 -14.00
CA MET A 147 -1.52 -2.68 -13.64
C MET A 147 -2.03 -1.53 -14.53
N ILE A 148 -1.14 -0.77 -15.17
CA ILE A 148 -1.47 0.47 -15.90
C ILE A 148 -2.53 0.25 -17.01
N LYS A 149 -2.51 -0.91 -17.68
CA LYS A 149 -3.42 -1.20 -18.81
C LYS A 149 -4.85 -1.55 -18.40
N LEU A 150 -5.06 -1.96 -17.15
CA LEU A 150 -6.36 -2.39 -16.63
C LEU A 150 -7.04 -1.33 -15.77
N ALA A 151 -6.28 -0.33 -15.30
CA ALA A 151 -6.73 0.67 -14.36
C ALA A 151 -7.85 1.57 -14.90
N GLN A 152 -7.73 2.04 -16.15
CA GLN A 152 -8.63 3.05 -16.69
C GLN A 152 -10.06 2.53 -16.95
N PRO A 153 -10.28 1.39 -17.64
CA PRO A 153 -11.63 0.86 -17.84
C PRO A 153 -12.35 0.50 -16.53
N LEU A 154 -11.57 0.05 -15.53
CA LEU A 154 -12.10 -0.23 -14.20
C LEU A 154 -12.56 1.05 -13.50
N TYR A 155 -11.75 2.09 -13.56
CA TYR A 155 -12.08 3.40 -13.01
C TYR A 155 -13.34 3.99 -13.66
N ASP A 156 -13.41 3.97 -14.99
CA ASP A 156 -14.56 4.49 -15.74
C ASP A 156 -15.85 3.74 -15.39
N GLY A 157 -15.76 2.41 -15.20
CA GLY A 157 -16.90 1.60 -14.75
C GLY A 157 -17.36 1.90 -13.32
N ILE A 158 -16.45 2.28 -12.41
CA ILE A 158 -16.82 2.71 -11.05
C ILE A 158 -17.51 4.08 -11.11
N GLU A 159 -16.99 5.03 -11.88
CA GLU A 159 -17.57 6.38 -12.04
C GLU A 159 -18.96 6.36 -12.68
N GLU A 160 -19.20 5.51 -13.68
CA GLU A 160 -20.53 5.35 -14.27
C GLU A 160 -21.57 4.89 -13.23
N LEU A 161 -21.16 4.01 -12.31
CA LEU A 161 -22.03 3.49 -11.28
C LEU A 161 -22.27 4.47 -10.14
N THR A 162 -21.26 5.25 -9.74
CA THR A 162 -21.48 6.34 -8.77
C THR A 162 -22.38 7.42 -9.35
N GLY A 163 -22.32 7.67 -10.66
CA GLY A 163 -23.18 8.60 -11.39
C GLY A 163 -24.64 8.14 -11.56
N SER A 164 -24.95 6.86 -11.35
CA SER A 164 -26.29 6.28 -11.58
C SER A 164 -27.36 6.64 -10.54
N GLY A 165 -27.01 7.43 -9.51
CA GLY A 165 -27.94 7.90 -8.47
C GLY A 165 -28.20 6.94 -7.30
N HIS A 166 -27.57 5.76 -7.31
CA HIS A 166 -27.68 4.77 -6.21
C HIS A 166 -26.57 4.92 -5.15
N ALA A 167 -25.60 5.79 -5.38
CA ALA A 167 -24.54 6.14 -4.44
C ALA A 167 -24.59 7.65 -4.17
N ASN A 168 -24.50 8.02 -2.89
CA ASN A 168 -24.39 9.42 -2.49
C ASN A 168 -22.95 9.68 -2.08
N LEU A 169 -22.31 10.68 -2.68
CA LEU A 169 -21.01 11.16 -2.24
C LEU A 169 -21.17 11.85 -0.88
N GLU A 170 -20.54 11.28 0.14
CA GLU A 170 -20.55 11.82 1.51
C GLU A 170 -19.33 12.71 1.74
N LEU A 171 -18.14 12.26 1.32
CA LEU A 171 -16.88 12.96 1.54
C LEU A 171 -15.89 12.65 0.42
N GLY A 172 -15.34 13.68 -0.21
CA GLY A 172 -14.18 13.56 -1.10
C GLY A 172 -12.90 14.02 -0.40
N TYR A 173 -11.83 13.28 -0.58
CA TYR A 173 -10.51 13.58 -0.04
C TYR A 173 -9.46 13.43 -1.14
N ARG A 174 -8.65 14.46 -1.37
CA ARG A 174 -7.52 14.39 -2.28
C ARG A 174 -6.27 14.93 -1.61
N GLN A 175 -5.19 14.17 -1.65
CA GLN A 175 -3.90 14.54 -1.09
C GLN A 175 -2.79 14.10 -2.03
N SER A 176 -1.84 15.00 -2.27
CA SER A 176 -0.57 14.67 -2.91
C SER A 176 0.55 14.71 -1.89
N PHE A 177 1.42 13.73 -1.94
CA PHE A 177 2.62 13.60 -1.13
C PHE A 177 3.85 13.70 -2.03
N GLU A 178 4.90 14.32 -1.50
CA GLU A 178 6.16 14.52 -2.19
C GLU A 178 7.35 14.12 -1.32
N GLU A 179 8.54 14.12 -1.91
CA GLU A 179 9.77 13.90 -1.17
C GLU A 179 10.09 15.10 -0.25
N ALA A 180 10.70 14.82 0.90
CA ALA A 180 11.17 15.86 1.81
C ALA A 180 12.28 16.73 1.17
N GLY A 181 12.26 18.04 1.46
CA GLY A 181 13.30 18.97 1.02
C GLY A 181 12.98 19.79 -0.24
N HIS A 182 11.83 19.58 -0.88
CA HIS A 182 11.39 20.33 -2.07
C HIS A 182 10.50 21.56 -1.77
N GLY A 183 10.45 22.00 -0.50
CA GLY A 183 9.83 23.27 -0.09
C GLY A 183 8.35 23.22 0.30
N GLY A 184 7.64 22.10 0.08
CA GLY A 184 6.31 21.86 0.66
C GLY A 184 6.36 21.29 2.07
N ALA A 185 5.18 21.01 2.65
CA ALA A 185 5.01 20.41 3.97
C ALA A 185 4.30 19.04 3.93
N ASN A 186 3.95 18.57 2.73
CA ASN A 186 3.17 17.34 2.51
C ASN A 186 4.09 16.18 2.16
N PHE A 187 5.03 15.88 3.05
CA PHE A 187 6.00 14.82 2.81
C PHE A 187 5.33 13.45 2.86
N LEU A 188 5.81 12.53 2.03
CA LEU A 188 5.45 11.13 2.16
C LEU A 188 6.08 10.57 3.44
N SER A 189 5.30 10.48 4.50
CA SER A 189 5.71 9.96 5.81
C SER A 189 4.81 8.81 6.23
N PRO A 190 5.34 7.79 6.94
CA PRO A 190 4.48 6.81 7.60
C PRO A 190 3.65 7.50 8.68
N GLY A 191 2.46 6.97 8.93
CA GLY A 191 1.55 7.56 9.91
C GLY A 191 0.09 7.45 9.50
N TYR A 192 -0.76 8.02 10.34
CA TYR A 192 -2.19 8.06 10.12
C TYR A 192 -2.62 9.44 9.65
N PHE A 193 -3.57 9.45 8.72
CA PHE A 193 -4.23 10.67 8.32
C PHE A 193 -5.72 10.41 8.11
N VAL A 194 -6.51 11.43 8.38
CA VAL A 194 -7.96 11.32 8.44
C VAL A 194 -8.61 12.43 7.62
N ALA A 195 -9.72 12.10 6.97
CA ALA A 195 -10.66 13.05 6.42
C ALA A 195 -12.01 12.87 7.12
N ILE A 196 -12.58 13.94 7.66
CA ILE A 196 -13.82 13.93 8.45
C ILE A 196 -14.80 14.93 7.86
N LEU A 197 -16.04 14.50 7.66
CA LEU A 197 -17.16 15.38 7.30
C LEU A 197 -17.61 16.17 8.54
N ALA A 198 -16.77 17.12 8.95
CA ALA A 198 -16.97 18.02 10.06
C ALA A 198 -16.22 19.34 9.79
N GLU A 199 -16.80 20.45 10.23
CA GLU A 199 -16.15 21.77 10.25
C GLU A 199 -15.25 21.90 11.49
N GLU A 200 -14.25 22.79 11.43
CA GLU A 200 -13.32 23.06 12.55
C GLU A 200 -14.03 23.48 13.85
N SER A 201 -15.24 24.05 13.74
CA SER A 201 -16.07 24.44 14.89
C SER A 201 -16.76 23.25 15.58
N GLN A 202 -16.89 22.11 14.90
CA GLN A 202 -17.63 20.94 15.38
C GLN A 202 -16.73 19.94 16.13
N ILE A 203 -15.45 19.86 15.75
CA ILE A 203 -14.47 18.96 16.34
C ILE A 203 -13.15 19.71 16.51
N ASN A 204 -12.58 19.66 17.71
CA ASN A 204 -11.22 20.13 17.94
C ASN A 204 -10.21 19.11 17.36
N PRO A 205 -9.45 19.46 16.30
CA PRO A 205 -8.52 18.51 15.67
C PRO A 205 -7.34 18.09 16.57
N GLU A 206 -7.05 18.82 17.65
CA GLU A 206 -6.02 18.47 18.63
C GLU A 206 -6.47 17.35 19.58
N GLN A 207 -7.76 17.05 19.62
CA GLN A 207 -8.32 15.94 20.38
C GLN A 207 -8.39 14.65 19.57
N LEU A 208 -8.12 14.67 18.26
CA LEU A 208 -8.12 13.48 17.42
C LEU A 208 -6.90 12.59 17.74
N CYS A 209 -7.12 11.30 17.91
CA CYS A 209 -6.08 10.31 18.09
C CYS A 209 -6.41 8.99 17.38
N VAL A 210 -5.40 8.16 17.21
CA VAL A 210 -5.57 6.76 16.79
C VAL A 210 -5.09 5.85 17.91
N VAL A 211 -5.92 4.87 18.26
CA VAL A 211 -5.56 3.83 19.22
C VAL A 211 -5.94 2.48 18.62
N ASN A 212 -4.94 1.62 18.41
CA ASN A 212 -5.07 0.30 17.81
C ASN A 212 -5.89 0.33 16.51
N ASP A 213 -5.43 1.11 15.52
CA ASP A 213 -6.09 1.22 14.21
C ASP A 213 -7.54 1.74 14.26
N SER A 214 -7.92 2.52 15.28
CA SER A 214 -9.25 3.14 15.36
C SER A 214 -9.18 4.63 15.66
N LEU A 215 -10.00 5.42 14.97
CA LEU A 215 -10.11 6.86 15.17
C LEU A 215 -10.89 7.18 16.45
N ARG A 216 -10.27 8.01 17.29
CA ARG A 216 -10.76 8.33 18.63
C ARG A 216 -10.59 9.81 18.94
N VAL A 217 -11.25 10.22 20.01
CA VAL A 217 -11.07 11.51 20.67
C VAL A 217 -10.54 11.30 22.08
N GLY A 218 -9.58 12.10 22.52
CA GLY A 218 -8.99 11.97 23.85
C GLY A 218 -7.93 13.03 24.16
N SER A 219 -7.51 13.08 25.42
CA SER A 219 -6.44 13.98 25.87
C SER A 219 -5.09 13.63 25.23
N PRO A 220 -4.17 14.58 25.02
CA PRO A 220 -2.83 14.28 24.52
C PRO A 220 -2.06 13.36 25.47
N GLY A 221 -1.32 12.41 24.91
CA GLY A 221 -0.48 11.52 25.69
C GLY A 221 -0.09 10.26 24.93
N GLN A 222 0.70 9.41 25.59
CA GLN A 222 1.09 8.09 25.09
C GLN A 222 0.85 7.03 26.18
N GLY A 223 0.83 5.76 25.78
CA GLY A 223 0.73 4.63 26.71
C GLY A 223 -0.67 4.36 27.25
N THR A 224 -0.76 3.61 28.35
CA THR A 224 -2.02 3.01 28.82
C THR A 224 -3.05 4.03 29.33
N ALA A 225 -2.62 5.18 29.85
CA ALA A 225 -3.52 6.25 30.29
C ALA A 225 -4.22 6.92 29.10
N PHE A 226 -3.47 7.19 28.02
CA PHE A 226 -3.98 7.70 26.76
C PHE A 226 -5.02 6.75 26.14
N VAL A 227 -4.71 5.44 26.12
CA VAL A 227 -5.64 4.41 25.65
C VAL A 227 -6.95 4.43 26.44
N LYS A 228 -6.88 4.53 27.78
CA LYS A 228 -8.06 4.53 28.67
C LYS A 228 -8.93 5.78 28.53
N ASP A 229 -8.33 6.95 28.34
CA ASP A 229 -9.07 8.22 28.22
C ASP A 229 -9.75 8.36 26.84
N SER A 230 -9.21 7.71 25.82
CA SER A 230 -9.71 7.82 24.46
C SER A 230 -11.09 7.18 24.27
N LYS A 231 -11.98 7.85 23.53
CA LYS A 231 -13.32 7.36 23.15
C LYS A 231 -13.46 7.30 21.63
N PRO A 232 -14.20 6.34 21.07
CA PRO A 232 -14.45 6.30 19.63
C PRO A 232 -15.04 7.62 19.14
N LEU A 233 -14.60 8.08 17.96
CA LEU A 233 -15.27 9.21 17.31
C LEU A 233 -16.68 8.76 16.88
N GLN A 234 -17.70 9.55 17.22
CA GLN A 234 -19.10 9.24 16.90
C GLN A 234 -19.77 10.43 16.23
N GLY A 235 -20.76 10.14 15.38
CA GLY A 235 -21.65 11.16 14.79
C GLY A 235 -21.15 11.81 13.50
N TYR A 236 -19.97 11.42 12.99
CA TYR A 236 -19.37 12.01 11.80
C TYR A 236 -19.04 10.95 10.77
N SER A 237 -19.21 11.26 9.49
CA SER A 237 -18.68 10.43 8.40
C SER A 237 -17.18 10.68 8.24
N TYR A 238 -16.37 9.64 8.13
CA TYR A 238 -14.92 9.79 7.97
C TYR A 238 -14.24 8.62 7.26
N MET A 239 -13.02 8.88 6.80
CA MET A 239 -12.07 7.89 6.32
C MET A 239 -10.76 8.07 7.09
N LEU A 240 -10.27 6.99 7.71
CA LEU A 240 -8.95 6.92 8.35
C LEU A 240 -8.03 6.08 7.45
N PHE A 241 -6.88 6.64 7.14
CA PHE A 241 -5.84 5.99 6.35
C PHE A 241 -4.58 5.80 7.18
N CYS A 242 -3.76 4.82 6.78
CA CYS A 242 -2.42 4.62 7.32
C CYS A 242 -1.44 4.36 6.18
N LEU A 243 -0.33 5.10 6.17
CA LEU A 243 0.82 4.79 5.35
C LEU A 243 1.84 4.05 6.21
N LYS A 244 2.27 2.87 5.74
CA LYS A 244 3.33 2.09 6.37
C LYS A 244 4.55 2.02 5.45
N GLN A 245 5.73 2.02 6.06
CA GLN A 245 7.00 1.83 5.37
C GLN A 245 7.59 0.45 5.64
N TYR A 246 8.35 -0.06 4.67
CA TYR A 246 9.07 -1.32 4.72
C TYR A 246 10.44 -1.13 4.06
N SER A 247 11.48 -1.73 4.62
CA SER A 247 12.84 -1.62 4.10
C SER A 247 13.14 -2.58 2.94
N GLU A 248 12.32 -3.62 2.77
CA GLU A 248 12.61 -4.74 1.87
C GLU A 248 11.32 -5.28 1.22
N GLN A 249 11.47 -5.81 0.00
CA GLN A 249 10.42 -6.53 -0.76
C GLN A 249 10.90 -7.96 -1.06
N ASN A 250 9.95 -8.87 -1.24
CA ASN A 250 10.19 -10.26 -1.60
C ASN A 250 10.15 -10.43 -3.13
N TRP A 251 11.20 -10.99 -3.74
CA TRP A 251 11.27 -11.14 -5.20
C TRP A 251 10.23 -12.13 -5.72
N GLU A 252 9.71 -13.03 -4.89
CA GLU A 252 8.65 -14.00 -5.22
C GLU A 252 7.32 -13.31 -5.57
N LYS A 253 7.17 -12.03 -5.22
CA LYS A 253 6.03 -11.20 -5.64
C LYS A 253 6.26 -10.54 -6.99
N LEU A 254 7.49 -10.48 -7.49
CA LEU A 254 7.83 -9.81 -8.74
C LEU A 254 7.93 -10.88 -9.84
N SER A 255 6.84 -11.10 -10.58
CA SER A 255 6.68 -12.23 -11.51
C SER A 255 7.89 -12.47 -12.41
N LYS A 256 8.41 -11.43 -13.06
CA LYS A 256 9.55 -11.57 -13.97
C LYS A 256 10.84 -11.97 -13.26
N ILE A 257 11.10 -11.43 -12.08
CA ILE A 257 12.29 -11.77 -11.29
C ILE A 257 12.11 -13.16 -10.69
N ASN A 258 10.93 -13.47 -10.17
CA ASN A 258 10.57 -14.79 -9.64
C ASN A 258 10.78 -15.88 -10.70
N ASP A 259 10.34 -15.67 -11.94
CA ASP A 259 10.51 -16.64 -13.02
C ASP A 259 12.00 -16.89 -13.33
N LEU A 260 12.81 -15.83 -13.39
CA LEU A 260 14.25 -15.94 -13.60
C LEU A 260 14.96 -16.66 -12.44
N VAL A 261 14.56 -16.36 -11.19
CA VAL A 261 15.10 -17.02 -10.00
C VAL A 261 14.70 -18.50 -9.99
N ASN A 262 13.44 -18.84 -10.27
CA ASN A 262 12.99 -20.22 -10.36
C ASN A 262 13.73 -20.98 -11.48
N GLN A 263 13.98 -20.33 -12.62
CA GLN A 263 14.81 -20.91 -13.68
C GLN A 263 16.25 -21.18 -13.20
N ALA A 264 16.83 -20.27 -12.42
CA ALA A 264 18.16 -20.46 -11.82
C ALA A 264 18.18 -21.59 -10.79
N ILE A 265 17.13 -21.71 -9.97
CA ILE A 265 16.93 -22.80 -9.02
C ILE A 265 16.87 -24.15 -9.75
N ASP A 266 16.00 -24.27 -10.75
CA ASP A 266 15.84 -25.50 -11.56
C ASP A 266 17.12 -25.90 -12.26
N THR A 267 17.86 -24.92 -12.80
CA THR A 267 19.12 -25.15 -13.51
C THR A 267 20.23 -25.56 -12.54
N THR A 268 20.22 -25.02 -11.32
CA THR A 268 21.12 -25.45 -10.24
C THR A 268 20.86 -26.90 -9.84
N PHE A 269 19.60 -27.34 -9.78
CA PHE A 269 19.26 -28.75 -9.55
C PHE A 269 19.70 -29.67 -10.68
N LYS A 270 19.72 -29.18 -11.93
CA LYS A 270 20.28 -29.87 -13.10
C LYS A 270 21.81 -29.87 -13.15
N GLN A 271 22.47 -29.24 -12.17
CA GLN A 271 23.94 -29.14 -12.05
C GLN A 271 24.62 -28.34 -13.16
N ASP A 272 23.88 -27.49 -13.88
CA ASP A 272 24.45 -26.60 -14.89
C ASP A 272 24.85 -25.25 -14.26
N TYR A 273 25.83 -25.33 -13.36
CA TYR A 273 26.26 -24.19 -12.54
C TYR A 273 26.91 -23.07 -13.36
N GLU A 274 27.64 -23.42 -14.42
CA GLU A 274 28.27 -22.43 -15.31
C GLU A 274 27.20 -21.61 -16.04
N TYR A 275 26.11 -22.24 -16.48
CA TYR A 275 25.02 -21.51 -17.12
C TYR A 275 24.34 -20.53 -16.15
N VAL A 276 24.07 -20.97 -14.91
CA VAL A 276 23.50 -20.10 -13.88
C VAL A 276 24.41 -18.90 -13.61
N LYS A 277 25.72 -19.14 -13.42
CA LYS A 277 26.68 -18.07 -13.10
C LYS A 277 26.91 -17.10 -14.25
N ARG A 278 27.08 -17.59 -15.49
CA ARG A 278 27.43 -16.76 -16.64
C ARG A 278 26.25 -16.08 -17.32
N PHE A 279 25.04 -16.61 -17.17
CA PHE A 279 23.87 -16.11 -17.90
C PHE A 279 22.71 -15.71 -16.97
N LEU A 280 22.20 -16.62 -16.14
CA LEU A 280 20.98 -16.33 -15.36
C LEU A 280 21.22 -15.27 -14.27
N LEU A 281 22.32 -15.36 -13.52
CA LEU A 281 22.64 -14.38 -12.48
C LEU A 281 22.80 -12.96 -13.05
N PRO A 282 23.57 -12.72 -14.13
CA PRO A 282 23.62 -11.41 -14.77
C PRO A 282 22.27 -10.88 -15.24
N ILE A 283 21.41 -11.74 -15.80
CA ILE A 283 20.06 -11.34 -16.25
C ILE A 283 19.20 -10.94 -15.04
N ILE A 284 19.21 -11.72 -13.95
CA ILE A 284 18.49 -11.40 -12.70
C ILE A 284 18.97 -10.05 -12.14
N GLN A 285 20.29 -9.84 -12.08
CA GLN A 285 20.87 -8.59 -11.59
C GLN A 285 20.43 -7.41 -12.45
N GLN A 286 20.53 -7.52 -13.78
CA GLN A 286 20.08 -6.48 -14.70
C GLN A 286 18.60 -6.15 -14.51
N GLU A 287 17.76 -7.17 -14.33
CA GLU A 287 16.32 -6.97 -14.08
C GLU A 287 16.08 -6.21 -12.78
N ILE A 288 16.77 -6.58 -11.69
CA ILE A 288 16.66 -5.89 -10.40
C ILE A 288 17.13 -4.43 -10.48
N TRP A 289 18.24 -4.18 -11.17
CA TRP A 289 18.80 -2.83 -11.32
C TRP A 289 17.92 -1.90 -12.15
N THR A 290 17.25 -2.44 -13.17
CA THR A 290 16.40 -1.67 -14.08
C THR A 290 14.94 -1.61 -13.64
N SER A 291 14.54 -2.44 -12.66
CA SER A 291 13.17 -2.48 -12.15
C SER A 291 12.75 -1.18 -11.48
N GLN A 292 11.54 -0.73 -11.85
CA GLN A 292 10.83 0.36 -11.19
C GLN A 292 10.06 -0.11 -9.96
N ASP A 293 9.84 -1.42 -9.83
CA ASP A 293 9.10 -2.08 -8.76
C ASP A 293 9.99 -2.40 -7.53
N ILE A 294 11.27 -2.01 -7.56
CA ILE A 294 12.25 -2.20 -6.48
C ILE A 294 12.78 -0.85 -5.99
N ALA A 295 12.86 -0.68 -4.68
CA ALA A 295 13.48 0.50 -4.07
C ALA A 295 14.99 0.48 -4.31
N LYS A 296 15.58 1.62 -4.71
CA LYS A 296 17.02 1.70 -5.06
C LYS A 296 17.93 1.07 -4.00
N ASN A 297 17.65 1.31 -2.71
CA ASN A 297 18.45 0.79 -1.59
C ASN A 297 18.29 -0.73 -1.34
N ASP A 298 17.22 -1.36 -1.84
CA ASP A 298 16.98 -2.80 -1.66
C ASP A 298 17.57 -3.63 -2.81
N ARG A 299 17.92 -3.03 -3.96
CA ARG A 299 18.45 -3.74 -5.13
C ARG A 299 19.62 -4.65 -4.79
N THR A 300 20.64 -4.09 -4.14
CA THR A 300 21.83 -4.84 -3.69
C THR A 300 21.46 -5.95 -2.71
N LYS A 301 20.60 -5.66 -1.72
CA LYS A 301 20.18 -6.64 -0.73
C LYS A 301 19.40 -7.79 -1.35
N MET A 302 18.51 -7.50 -2.30
CA MET A 302 17.76 -8.51 -3.04
C MET A 302 18.68 -9.42 -3.86
N ILE A 303 19.66 -8.85 -4.58
CA ILE A 303 20.68 -9.63 -5.31
C ILE A 303 21.44 -10.56 -4.35
N LEU A 304 21.85 -10.05 -3.19
CA LEU A 304 22.55 -10.85 -2.18
C LEU A 304 21.69 -11.99 -1.64
N ARG A 305 20.41 -11.73 -1.33
CA ARG A 305 19.48 -12.77 -0.86
C ARG A 305 19.27 -13.87 -1.89
N ILE A 306 19.10 -13.52 -3.18
CA ILE A 306 18.98 -14.49 -4.27
C ILE A 306 20.27 -15.30 -4.44
N LYS A 307 21.43 -14.64 -4.42
CA LYS A 307 22.72 -15.34 -4.49
C LYS A 307 22.87 -16.32 -3.33
N ASP A 308 22.57 -15.91 -2.10
CA ASP A 308 22.64 -16.78 -0.93
C ASP A 308 21.70 -17.98 -1.05
N GLU A 309 20.46 -17.78 -1.52
CA GLU A 309 19.53 -18.87 -1.79
C GLU A 309 20.11 -19.89 -2.79
N LEU A 310 20.63 -19.41 -3.93
CA LEU A 310 21.25 -20.26 -4.94
C LEU A 310 22.49 -21.00 -4.39
N LYS A 311 23.33 -20.32 -3.59
CA LYS A 311 24.47 -20.95 -2.89
C LYS A 311 23.99 -22.06 -1.96
N GLN A 312 22.92 -21.83 -1.20
CA GLN A 312 22.35 -22.79 -0.26
C GLN A 312 21.81 -24.06 -0.93
N ILE A 313 21.20 -23.95 -2.12
CA ILE A 313 20.71 -25.10 -2.89
C ILE A 313 21.81 -25.80 -3.72
N GLY A 314 22.99 -25.18 -3.82
CA GLY A 314 24.20 -25.86 -4.23
C GLY A 314 24.98 -25.24 -5.37
N LEU A 315 24.73 -23.98 -5.75
CA LEU A 315 25.46 -23.28 -6.82
C LEU A 315 26.99 -23.19 -6.58
N GLU A 316 27.43 -23.23 -5.33
CA GLU A 316 28.86 -23.28 -4.94
C GLU A 316 29.37 -24.69 -4.60
N SER A 317 28.50 -25.70 -4.71
CA SER A 317 28.84 -27.07 -4.38
C SER A 317 29.70 -27.68 -5.47
N THR A 318 30.99 -27.87 -5.21
CA THR A 318 31.77 -28.89 -5.95
C THR A 318 31.36 -30.32 -5.56
N LYS A 319 30.52 -30.51 -4.53
CA LYS A 319 29.86 -31.79 -4.16
C LYS A 319 28.49 -31.57 -3.50
N PRO A 320 27.45 -32.36 -3.86
CA PRO A 320 26.07 -32.15 -3.39
C PRO A 320 25.93 -32.28 -1.88
N ARG A 321 25.35 -31.26 -1.23
CA ARG A 321 25.11 -31.24 0.23
C ARG A 321 23.61 -31.27 0.50
N LYS A 322 23.08 -32.39 0.98
CA LYS A 322 21.68 -32.47 1.47
C LYS A 322 21.55 -31.66 2.76
N ARG A 323 20.55 -30.77 2.85
CA ARG A 323 20.17 -30.07 4.09
C ARG A 323 18.66 -30.10 4.32
N SER A 324 18.27 -30.03 5.59
CA SER A 324 16.90 -30.20 6.09
C SER A 324 16.21 -28.87 6.39
N LEU A 325 14.88 -28.81 6.26
CA LEU A 325 14.02 -27.63 6.52
C LEU A 325 14.35 -26.85 7.80
N HIS A 326 14.74 -27.53 8.89
CA HIS A 326 15.07 -26.89 10.17
C HIS A 326 16.23 -25.89 10.08
N SER A 327 17.18 -26.05 9.14
CA SER A 327 18.31 -25.11 8.99
C SER A 327 17.94 -23.83 8.23
N ILE A 328 16.81 -23.83 7.51
CA ILE A 328 16.33 -22.71 6.69
C ILE A 328 15.60 -21.69 7.56
N MET A 329 14.91 -22.14 8.62
CA MET A 329 14.00 -21.30 9.40
C MET A 329 14.66 -20.42 10.49
N GLN A 330 15.97 -20.47 10.70
CA GLN A 330 16.61 -19.86 11.89
C GLN A 330 17.81 -18.93 11.63
N LYS A 331 18.03 -18.38 10.43
CA LYS A 331 19.28 -17.65 10.16
C LYS A 331 19.18 -16.11 10.06
N PRO A 332 20.10 -15.37 10.72
CA PRO A 332 20.35 -13.96 10.46
C PRO A 332 21.12 -13.74 9.14
N LEU A 333 21.16 -12.49 8.67
CA LEU A 333 21.80 -12.05 7.41
C LEU A 333 23.28 -12.50 7.32
N PRO A 334 23.77 -12.93 6.13
CA PRO A 334 25.15 -13.33 5.92
C PRO A 334 26.12 -12.15 5.73
N ASP A 335 27.40 -12.35 6.08
CA ASP A 335 28.51 -11.41 5.81
C ASP A 335 28.88 -11.40 4.31
N ILE A 336 29.32 -10.24 3.81
CA ILE A 336 29.67 -10.01 2.39
C ILE A 336 31.12 -10.47 2.13
N ASP A 337 31.34 -11.30 1.10
CA ASP A 337 32.69 -11.68 0.63
C ASP A 337 33.28 -10.66 -0.38
N GLN A 338 34.62 -10.64 -0.52
CA GLN A 338 35.33 -9.63 -1.32
C GLN A 338 35.02 -9.69 -2.83
N GLU A 339 34.71 -10.89 -3.35
CA GLU A 339 34.36 -11.08 -4.76
C GLU A 339 32.97 -10.49 -5.05
N THR A 340 32.02 -10.72 -4.13
CA THR A 340 30.69 -10.13 -4.18
C THR A 340 30.73 -8.61 -4.04
N GLU A 341 31.61 -8.08 -3.20
CA GLU A 341 31.80 -6.63 -3.05
C GLU A 341 32.33 -5.98 -4.35
N ALA A 342 33.29 -6.61 -5.04
CA ALA A 342 33.82 -6.10 -6.30
C ALA A 342 32.78 -6.10 -7.43
N GLU A 343 31.97 -7.15 -7.54
CA GLU A 343 30.87 -7.21 -8.53
C GLU A 343 29.80 -6.14 -8.27
N LEU A 344 29.45 -5.90 -6.99
CA LEU A 344 28.47 -4.88 -6.61
C LEU A 344 28.98 -3.46 -6.94
N GLN A 345 30.29 -3.21 -6.78
CA GLN A 345 30.90 -1.94 -7.16
C GLN A 345 30.83 -1.69 -8.67
N VAL A 346 31.10 -2.69 -9.50
CA VAL A 346 31.00 -2.56 -10.97
C VAL A 346 29.56 -2.27 -11.41
N LEU A 347 28.58 -2.96 -10.83
CA LEU A 347 27.17 -2.71 -11.13
C LEU A 347 26.72 -1.31 -10.68
N THR A 348 27.21 -0.84 -9.53
CA THR A 348 26.95 0.53 -9.07
C THR A 348 27.53 1.57 -10.02
N GLN A 349 28.73 1.34 -10.58
CA GLN A 349 29.33 2.25 -11.57
C GLN A 349 28.60 2.23 -12.93
N MET A 350 28.06 1.09 -13.34
CA MET A 350 27.37 0.95 -14.63
C MET A 350 25.95 1.52 -14.65
N PHE A 351 25.25 1.51 -13.52
CA PHE A 351 23.82 1.85 -13.43
C PHE A 351 23.51 2.98 -12.42
N GLY A 352 24.55 3.64 -11.90
CA GLY A 352 24.47 4.61 -10.81
C GLY A 352 24.26 6.08 -11.20
N GLU A 353 23.95 6.39 -12.46
CA GLU A 353 23.59 7.76 -12.90
C GLU A 353 22.07 7.94 -13.08
#